data_AF-A0A9W6WQC5-F1
#
_entry.id   AF-A0A9W6WQC5-F1
#
_cell.length_a   1.000
_cell.length_b   1.000
_cell.length_c   1.000
_cell.angle_alpha   90.00
_cell.angle_beta   90.00
_cell.angle_gamma   90.00
#
_symmetry.space_group_name_H-M   'P 1'
#
loop_
_entity.id
_entity.type
_entity.pdbx_description
1 polymer ?
#
loop_
_entity_poly.entity_id
_entity_poly.type
_entity_poly.pdbx_seq_one_letter_code
_entity_poly.pdbx_strand_id
1 'polypeptide(L)'
;MRVELPCRRTISTFAVILFCVTVLAPFPSSAWSFSSIFGGDDDEDSSSGTGATTVDKSDGSDVKMQQPLLKATDWFLTESEITESRGGTPRSDMATYSTGNSVTTFPVTKEFFDSVYEDLSTTMENDRVMLSAWNTDLIPLTPDVDPTGARSNFDVVFGGVVKRGGDVKILGWANKFLFFQDIRCGTRSTSFQSQV
;
A
#
# COMPACT_ATOMS: atom_id res chain seq x y z
N MET A 1 74.57 -4.31 -5.38
CA MET A 1 73.22 -4.37 -4.79
C MET A 1 72.24 -3.92 -5.87
N ARG A 2 71.44 -4.86 -6.39
CA ARG A 2 70.47 -4.62 -7.48
C ARG A 2 69.15 -4.10 -6.90
N VAL A 3 68.59 -3.09 -7.54
CA VAL A 3 67.27 -2.51 -7.26
C VAL A 3 66.30 -3.08 -8.30
N GLU A 4 65.26 -3.78 -7.84
CA GLU A 4 64.18 -4.31 -8.68
C GLU A 4 62.91 -3.46 -8.45
N LEU A 5 62.27 -3.00 -9.53
CA LEU A 5 60.99 -2.29 -9.51
C LEU A 5 59.85 -3.27 -9.83
N PRO A 6 58.71 -3.23 -9.11
CA PRO A 6 57.58 -4.11 -9.42
C PRO A 6 56.69 -3.62 -10.59
N CYS A 7 56.75 -4.42 -11.64
CA CYS A 7 55.68 -4.96 -12.51
C CYS A 7 54.38 -4.14 -12.76
N ARG A 8 54.28 -3.67 -14.00
CA ARG A 8 53.17 -2.96 -14.67
C ARG A 8 52.10 -3.94 -15.17
N ARG A 9 51.19 -4.42 -14.30
CA ARG A 9 50.16 -5.40 -14.72
C ARG A 9 48.79 -5.33 -14.02
N THR A 10 48.40 -4.17 -13.50
CA THR A 10 47.15 -4.03 -12.70
C THR A 10 46.20 -2.92 -13.17
N ILE A 11 46.41 -2.34 -14.35
CA ILE A 11 45.59 -1.21 -14.84
C ILE A 11 44.52 -1.66 -15.86
N SER A 12 44.64 -2.84 -16.45
CA SER A 12 43.76 -3.26 -17.56
C SER A 12 42.41 -3.87 -17.15
N THR A 13 42.21 -4.23 -15.89
CA THR A 13 40.97 -4.88 -15.42
C THR A 13 39.90 -3.90 -14.92
N PHE A 14 40.25 -2.64 -14.67
CA PHE A 14 39.28 -1.62 -14.22
C PHE A 14 38.47 -1.00 -15.36
N ALA A 15 38.99 -0.99 -16.59
CA ALA A 15 38.31 -0.37 -17.73
C ALA A 15 37.11 -1.17 -18.26
N VAL A 16 37.04 -2.48 -17.97
CA VAL A 16 35.94 -3.34 -18.46
C VAL A 16 34.72 -3.28 -17.53
N ILE A 17 34.91 -3.01 -16.24
CA ILE A 17 33.80 -2.90 -15.26
C ILE A 17 33.04 -1.58 -15.42
N LEU A 18 33.72 -0.51 -15.85
CA LEU A 18 33.09 0.80 -16.06
C LEU A 18 32.18 0.84 -17.32
N PHE A 19 32.38 -0.06 -18.28
CA PHE A 19 31.61 -0.07 -19.54
C PHE A 19 30.32 -0.90 -19.48
N CYS A 20 30.13 -1.73 -18.45
CA CYS A 20 28.91 -2.54 -18.30
C CYS A 20 27.78 -1.85 -17.51
N VAL A 21 27.98 -0.62 -17.01
CA VAL A 21 26.99 0.10 -16.18
C VAL A 21 26.17 1.12 -16.98
N THR A 22 26.46 1.36 -18.27
CA THR A 22 25.83 2.43 -19.06
C THR A 22 24.76 1.97 -20.07
N VAL A 23 24.14 0.80 -19.89
CA VAL A 23 22.98 0.37 -20.72
C VAL A 23 21.78 -0.08 -19.88
N LEU A 24 21.47 0.67 -18.83
CA LEU A 24 20.09 0.79 -18.35
C LEU A 24 19.77 2.27 -18.24
N ALA A 25 19.19 2.83 -19.30
CA ALA A 25 18.50 4.10 -19.19
C ALA A 25 17.37 3.93 -18.16
N PRO A 26 17.29 4.75 -17.10
CA PRO A 26 16.07 4.82 -16.32
C PRO A 26 14.97 5.34 -17.27
N PHE A 27 13.91 4.56 -17.44
CA PHE A 27 12.69 5.08 -18.04
C PHE A 27 12.27 6.33 -17.26
N PRO A 28 11.89 7.43 -17.92
CA PRO A 28 11.44 8.62 -17.22
C PRO A 28 10.30 8.22 -16.29
N SER A 29 10.54 8.36 -15.00
CA SER A 29 9.51 8.14 -13.99
C SER A 29 8.52 9.28 -14.13
N SER A 30 7.35 8.98 -14.67
CA SER A 30 6.23 9.92 -14.69
C SER A 30 5.77 10.13 -13.25
N ALA A 31 6.27 11.17 -12.60
CA ALA A 31 5.73 11.63 -11.34
C ALA A 31 4.33 12.19 -11.63
N TRP A 32 3.32 11.61 -11.01
CA TRP A 32 1.98 12.19 -10.98
C TRP A 32 2.08 13.52 -10.22
N SER A 33 1.86 14.63 -10.93
CA SER A 33 1.91 15.96 -10.36
C SER A 33 0.49 16.37 -9.92
N PHE A 34 0.29 16.54 -8.62
CA PHE A 34 -0.98 17.02 -8.05
C PHE A 34 -1.20 18.53 -8.27
N SER A 35 -0.27 19.19 -8.97
CA SER A 35 -0.31 20.62 -9.30
C SER A 35 -1.52 20.99 -10.15
N SER A 36 -2.05 20.07 -10.96
CA SER A 36 -3.28 20.32 -11.72
C SER A 36 -4.57 20.25 -10.88
N ILE A 37 -4.51 19.69 -9.66
CA ILE A 37 -5.66 19.65 -8.73
C ILE A 37 -5.71 20.88 -7.82
N PHE A 38 -4.57 21.51 -7.51
CA PHE A 38 -4.49 22.67 -6.60
C PHE A 38 -3.88 23.93 -7.23
N GLY A 39 -3.59 23.92 -8.52
CA GLY A 39 -3.08 25.06 -9.25
C GLY A 39 -4.22 26.02 -9.56
N GLY A 40 -4.46 26.97 -8.66
CA GLY A 40 -5.17 28.20 -9.01
C GLY A 40 -4.29 28.98 -9.96
N ASP A 41 -4.81 29.28 -11.15
CA ASP A 41 -4.17 30.18 -12.10
C ASP A 41 -4.28 31.62 -11.54
N ASP A 42 -3.16 32.14 -11.07
CA ASP A 42 -3.03 33.53 -10.63
C ASP A 42 -2.82 34.42 -11.89
N ASP A 43 -3.91 34.89 -12.49
CA ASP A 43 -3.83 35.98 -13.48
C ASP A 43 -3.64 37.32 -12.75
N GLU A 44 -2.48 37.93 -12.95
CA GLU A 44 -2.13 39.27 -12.47
C GLU A 44 -3.00 40.33 -13.14
N ASP A 45 -3.90 40.98 -12.38
CA ASP A 45 -4.38 42.32 -12.69
C ASP A 45 -4.13 43.25 -11.49
N SER A 46 -3.18 44.16 -11.70
CA SER A 46 -2.83 45.22 -10.75
C SER A 46 -4.00 46.20 -10.58
N SER A 47 -4.64 46.21 -9.41
CA SER A 47 -5.23 47.44 -8.88
C SER A 47 -5.16 47.50 -7.36
N SER A 48 -4.69 48.65 -6.88
CA SER A 48 -4.45 49.00 -5.49
C SER A 48 -5.73 49.08 -4.65
N GLY A 49 -5.74 48.52 -3.44
CA GLY A 49 -6.62 49.01 -2.38
C GLY A 49 -7.10 47.99 -1.35
N THR A 50 -6.51 48.07 -0.15
CA THR A 50 -7.10 47.75 1.16
C THR A 50 -7.42 46.27 1.46
N GLY A 51 -6.64 45.72 2.39
CA GLY A 51 -6.83 44.39 2.96
C GLY A 51 -8.22 44.14 3.54
N ALA A 52 -8.96 43.29 2.86
CA ALA A 52 -9.88 42.35 3.46
C ALA A 52 -9.57 41.01 2.80
N THR A 53 -9.13 40.02 3.57
CA THR A 53 -9.02 38.64 3.11
C THR A 53 -10.44 38.14 2.83
N THR A 54 -10.93 38.39 1.62
CA THR A 54 -12.15 37.81 1.10
C THR A 54 -11.89 36.32 0.96
N VAL A 55 -12.31 35.56 1.98
CA VAL A 55 -12.41 34.11 1.87
C VAL A 55 -13.34 33.84 0.70
N ASP A 56 -12.76 33.43 -0.43
CA ASP A 56 -13.50 33.03 -1.61
C ASP A 56 -14.39 31.86 -1.23
N LYS A 57 -15.69 32.13 -1.07
CA LYS A 57 -16.70 31.13 -0.79
C LYS A 57 -17.26 30.72 -2.14
N SER A 58 -16.59 29.78 -2.80
CA SER A 58 -17.18 29.08 -3.94
C SER A 58 -18.54 28.52 -3.50
N ASP A 59 -19.57 28.82 -4.28
CA ASP A 59 -20.92 28.28 -4.13
C ASP A 59 -21.06 26.91 -4.83
N GLY A 60 -19.95 26.38 -5.36
CA GLY A 60 -19.88 25.14 -6.11
C GLY A 60 -20.50 25.22 -7.51
N SER A 61 -20.93 26.39 -7.98
CA SER A 61 -21.51 26.57 -9.33
C SER A 61 -20.45 26.48 -10.43
N ASP A 62 -19.20 26.76 -10.10
CA ASP A 62 -18.01 26.61 -10.95
C ASP A 62 -17.54 25.15 -11.08
N VAL A 63 -17.98 24.27 -10.17
CA VAL A 63 -17.67 22.84 -10.20
C VAL A 63 -18.59 22.15 -11.20
N LYS A 64 -18.03 21.80 -12.38
CA LYS A 64 -18.73 20.96 -13.36
C LYS A 64 -19.02 19.60 -12.73
N MET A 65 -20.27 19.37 -12.32
CA MET A 65 -20.70 18.06 -11.83
C MET A 65 -20.56 17.02 -12.95
N GLN A 66 -19.53 16.18 -12.84
CA GLN A 66 -19.38 15.01 -13.69
C GLN A 66 -20.22 13.88 -13.10
N GLN A 67 -21.23 13.45 -13.86
CA GLN A 67 -22.03 12.31 -13.46
C GLN A 67 -21.10 11.07 -13.37
N PRO A 68 -21.15 10.31 -12.27
CA PRO A 68 -20.35 9.11 -12.15
C PRO A 68 -20.69 8.14 -13.28
N LEU A 69 -19.65 7.44 -13.76
CA LEU A 69 -19.80 6.43 -14.80
C LEU A 69 -20.79 5.37 -14.31
N LEU A 70 -21.77 4.99 -15.13
CA LEU A 70 -22.82 4.04 -14.71
C LEU A 70 -22.52 2.60 -15.08
N LYS A 71 -21.60 2.39 -16.04
CA LYS A 71 -21.22 1.04 -16.47
C LYS A 71 -20.02 0.59 -15.67
N ALA A 72 -20.14 -0.56 -15.01
CA ALA A 72 -19.05 -1.13 -14.22
C ALA A 72 -17.75 -1.33 -15.03
N THR A 73 -17.85 -1.63 -16.34
CA THR A 73 -16.70 -1.75 -17.25
C THR A 73 -15.86 -0.49 -17.32
N ASP A 74 -16.45 0.68 -17.09
CA ASP A 74 -15.78 1.97 -17.20
C ASP A 74 -15.05 2.32 -15.88
N TRP A 75 -15.24 1.52 -14.82
CA TRP A 75 -14.56 1.63 -13.53
C TRP A 75 -13.37 0.67 -13.41
N PHE A 76 -13.36 -0.41 -14.18
CA PHE A 76 -12.31 -1.42 -14.13
C PHE A 76 -11.18 -1.08 -15.10
N LEU A 77 -9.94 -1.28 -14.64
CA LEU A 77 -8.77 -1.16 -15.50
C LEU A 77 -8.77 -2.27 -16.56
N THR A 78 -8.48 -1.90 -17.79
CA THR A 78 -8.22 -2.81 -18.89
C THR A 78 -6.86 -3.49 -18.73
N GLU A 79 -6.66 -4.62 -19.42
CA GLU A 79 -5.36 -5.31 -19.43
C GLU A 79 -4.23 -4.42 -19.97
N SER A 80 -4.53 -3.58 -20.96
CA SER A 80 -3.58 -2.59 -21.49
C SER A 80 -3.18 -1.58 -20.42
N GLU A 81 -4.14 -1.01 -19.68
CA GLU A 81 -3.86 -0.02 -18.64
C GLU A 81 -3.05 -0.63 -17.48
N ILE A 82 -3.36 -1.88 -17.09
CA ILE A 82 -2.58 -2.60 -16.08
C ILE A 82 -1.16 -2.87 -16.56
N THR A 83 -0.99 -3.20 -17.83
CA THR A 83 0.32 -3.47 -18.45
C THR A 83 1.15 -2.19 -18.55
N GLU A 84 0.55 -1.09 -18.98
CA GLU A 84 1.18 0.24 -19.07
C GLU A 84 1.60 0.77 -17.70
N SER A 85 0.75 0.63 -16.68
CA SER A 85 1.06 0.94 -15.28
C SER A 85 2.32 0.23 -14.77
N ARG A 86 2.71 -0.88 -15.40
CA ARG A 86 3.88 -1.69 -15.05
C ARG A 86 5.05 -1.57 -16.04
N GLY A 87 5.08 -0.51 -16.84
CA GLY A 87 6.16 -0.29 -17.81
C GLY A 87 6.14 -1.28 -18.97
N GLY A 88 4.95 -1.74 -19.38
CA GLY A 88 4.77 -2.60 -20.55
C GLY A 88 4.92 -4.10 -20.31
N THR A 89 5.09 -4.54 -19.05
CA THR A 89 5.20 -5.97 -18.73
C THR A 89 3.83 -6.58 -18.43
N PRO A 90 3.26 -7.43 -19.31
CA PRO A 90 1.94 -8.00 -19.10
C PRO A 90 1.93 -9.02 -17.95
N ARG A 91 0.76 -9.18 -17.32
CA ARG A 91 0.54 -10.15 -16.24
C ARG A 91 -0.49 -11.18 -16.66
N SER A 92 -0.03 -12.18 -17.40
CA SER A 92 -0.89 -13.22 -17.99
C SER A 92 -1.52 -14.18 -16.97
N ASP A 93 -1.07 -14.15 -15.71
CA ASP A 93 -1.53 -15.01 -14.62
C ASP A 93 -2.54 -14.33 -13.67
N MET A 94 -3.03 -13.13 -14.00
CA MET A 94 -3.94 -12.37 -13.14
C MET A 94 -5.18 -11.89 -13.91
N ALA A 95 -6.35 -12.24 -13.41
CA ALA A 95 -7.61 -11.70 -13.94
C ALA A 95 -7.77 -10.22 -13.57
N THR A 96 -8.27 -9.41 -14.49
CA THR A 96 -8.53 -7.97 -14.27
C THR A 96 -9.79 -7.73 -13.46
N TYR A 97 -10.76 -8.64 -13.56
CA TYR A 97 -11.98 -8.66 -12.77
C TYR A 97 -12.49 -10.10 -12.62
N SER A 98 -13.39 -10.31 -11.65
CA SER A 98 -14.14 -11.55 -11.48
C SER A 98 -15.64 -11.27 -11.56
N THR A 99 -16.43 -12.25 -12.01
CA THR A 99 -17.90 -12.16 -12.11
C THR A 99 -18.55 -13.20 -11.21
N GLY A 100 -19.77 -12.92 -10.72
CA GLY A 100 -20.49 -13.83 -9.83
C GLY A 100 -20.07 -13.74 -8.35
N ASN A 101 -19.41 -12.65 -7.96
CA ASN A 101 -19.04 -12.42 -6.57
C ASN A 101 -20.29 -12.11 -5.73
N SER A 102 -20.39 -12.72 -4.55
CA SER A 102 -21.30 -12.28 -3.50
C SER A 102 -20.59 -11.23 -2.64
N VAL A 103 -21.11 -10.00 -2.62
CA VAL A 103 -20.49 -8.88 -1.90
C VAL A 103 -21.41 -8.44 -0.77
N THR A 104 -20.90 -8.50 0.46
CA THR A 104 -21.56 -7.95 1.65
C THR A 104 -20.96 -6.58 1.96
N THR A 105 -21.80 -5.57 2.10
CA THR A 105 -21.37 -4.22 2.49
C THR A 105 -21.68 -4.00 3.97
N PHE A 106 -20.70 -3.51 4.73
CA PHE A 106 -20.85 -3.19 6.14
C PHE A 106 -20.93 -1.68 6.33
N PRO A 107 -22.14 -1.09 6.46
CA PRO A 107 -22.28 0.34 6.72
C PRO A 107 -21.77 0.73 8.11
N VAL A 108 -21.68 -0.22 9.04
CA VAL A 108 -21.26 0.01 10.42
C VAL A 108 -20.05 -0.87 10.76
N THR A 109 -19.06 -0.26 11.42
CA THR A 109 -17.80 -0.92 11.81
C THR A 109 -18.02 -2.15 12.69
N LYS A 110 -19.05 -2.14 13.55
CA LYS A 110 -19.43 -3.29 14.38
C LYS A 110 -19.70 -4.54 13.53
N GLU A 111 -20.54 -4.42 12.51
CA GLU A 111 -20.95 -5.55 11.67
C GLU A 111 -19.76 -6.16 10.93
N PHE A 112 -18.82 -5.31 10.50
CA PHE A 112 -17.56 -5.75 9.91
C PHE A 112 -16.73 -6.59 10.89
N PHE A 113 -16.48 -6.09 12.11
CA PHE A 113 -15.67 -6.81 13.08
C PHE A 113 -16.36 -8.05 13.66
N ASP A 114 -17.68 -8.03 13.80
CA ASP A 114 -18.47 -9.20 14.17
C ASP A 114 -18.31 -10.30 13.10
N SER A 115 -18.46 -9.95 11.81
CA SER A 115 -18.26 -10.90 10.70
C SER A 115 -16.83 -11.46 10.68
N VAL A 116 -15.81 -10.62 10.87
CA VAL A 116 -14.41 -11.06 10.93
C VAL A 116 -14.20 -12.02 12.11
N TYR A 117 -14.77 -11.72 13.27
CA TYR A 117 -14.67 -12.61 14.43
C TYR A 117 -15.35 -13.96 14.18
N GLU A 118 -16.53 -13.98 13.55
CA GLU A 118 -17.25 -15.21 13.21
C GLU A 118 -16.46 -16.06 12.19
N ASP A 119 -15.97 -15.46 11.12
CA ASP A 119 -15.17 -16.14 10.10
C ASP A 119 -13.90 -16.73 10.71
N LEU A 120 -13.18 -15.94 11.52
CA LEU A 120 -11.96 -16.42 12.18
C LEU A 120 -12.24 -17.44 13.28
N SER A 121 -13.42 -17.44 13.89
CA SER A 121 -13.79 -18.41 14.93
C SER A 121 -14.21 -19.76 14.36
N THR A 122 -14.66 -19.79 13.10
CA THR A 122 -15.14 -21.00 12.41
C THR A 122 -14.07 -21.72 11.60
N THR A 123 -12.85 -21.18 11.52
CA THR A 123 -11.74 -21.84 10.81
C THR A 123 -11.42 -23.22 11.38
N MET A 124 -10.99 -24.11 10.51
CA MET A 124 -10.64 -25.51 10.79
C MET A 124 -9.17 -25.81 10.47
N GLU A 125 -8.79 -27.07 10.63
CA GLU A 125 -7.46 -27.56 10.28
C GLU A 125 -7.19 -27.38 8.77
N ASN A 126 -5.98 -26.94 8.42
CA ASN A 126 -5.53 -26.63 7.05
C ASN A 126 -6.11 -25.36 6.40
N ASP A 127 -6.95 -24.60 7.11
CA ASP A 127 -7.36 -23.28 6.65
C ASP A 127 -6.19 -22.30 6.67
N ARG A 128 -6.16 -21.37 5.71
CA ARG A 128 -5.13 -20.34 5.60
C ARG A 128 -5.74 -18.97 5.80
N VAL A 129 -5.27 -18.26 6.81
CA VAL A 129 -5.66 -16.90 7.12
C VAL A 129 -4.52 -15.96 6.75
N MET A 130 -4.77 -15.03 5.85
CA MET A 130 -3.82 -14.02 5.41
C MET A 130 -4.36 -12.63 5.75
N LEU A 131 -3.61 -11.87 6.55
CA LEU A 131 -3.95 -10.50 6.91
C LEU A 131 -2.88 -9.54 6.41
N SER A 132 -3.28 -8.52 5.66
CA SER A 132 -2.44 -7.35 5.39
C SER A 132 -3.03 -6.13 6.09
N ALA A 133 -2.24 -5.46 6.92
CA ALA A 133 -2.74 -4.34 7.71
C ALA A 133 -1.72 -3.19 7.78
N TRP A 134 -2.23 -1.96 7.77
CA TRP A 134 -1.43 -0.77 8.08
C TRP A 134 -0.98 -0.76 9.54
N ASN A 135 -1.87 -1.14 10.45
CA ASN A 135 -1.57 -1.34 11.85
C ASN A 135 -2.50 -2.41 12.43
N THR A 136 -2.07 -3.01 13.54
CA THR A 136 -2.82 -4.00 14.33
C THR A 136 -2.61 -3.71 15.80
N ASP A 137 -3.61 -3.98 16.63
CA ASP A 137 -3.57 -3.72 18.07
C ASP A 137 -4.21 -4.90 18.83
N LEU A 138 -3.85 -5.08 20.10
CA LEU A 138 -4.40 -6.10 20.99
C LEU A 138 -5.72 -5.64 21.60
N ILE A 139 -6.72 -5.48 20.73
CA ILE A 139 -8.07 -5.07 21.08
C ILE A 139 -9.10 -6.19 20.84
N PRO A 140 -10.22 -6.21 21.61
CA PRO A 140 -11.36 -7.06 21.31
C PRO A 140 -11.98 -6.70 19.97
N LEU A 141 -12.20 -7.69 19.10
CA LEU A 141 -12.95 -7.51 17.85
C LEU A 141 -14.43 -7.23 18.12
N THR A 142 -14.99 -7.80 19.19
CA THR A 142 -16.41 -7.67 19.57
C THR A 142 -16.55 -7.10 20.98
N PRO A 143 -16.15 -5.83 21.22
CA PRO A 143 -16.06 -5.25 22.57
C PRO A 143 -17.41 -5.02 23.25
N ASP A 144 -18.51 -5.01 22.51
CA ASP A 144 -19.85 -4.89 23.10
C ASP A 144 -20.33 -6.19 23.77
N VAL A 145 -19.92 -7.35 23.24
CA VAL A 145 -20.25 -8.68 23.78
C VAL A 145 -19.15 -9.22 24.70
N ASP A 146 -17.89 -8.92 24.39
CA ASP A 146 -16.72 -9.29 25.18
C ASP A 146 -15.81 -8.08 25.45
N PRO A 147 -16.21 -7.18 26.39
CA PRO A 147 -15.46 -5.97 26.69
C PRO A 147 -14.05 -6.22 27.21
N THR A 148 -13.80 -7.40 27.78
CA THR A 148 -12.49 -7.79 28.32
C THR A 148 -11.57 -8.39 27.26
N GLY A 149 -12.11 -8.79 26.10
CA GLY A 149 -11.37 -9.51 25.07
C GLY A 149 -10.96 -10.93 25.47
N ALA A 150 -11.60 -11.54 26.47
CA ALA A 150 -11.22 -12.88 26.94
C ALA A 150 -11.33 -13.95 25.82
N ARG A 151 -12.19 -13.72 24.83
CA ARG A 151 -12.43 -14.57 23.66
C ARG A 151 -12.21 -13.84 22.34
N SER A 152 -12.50 -12.54 22.29
CA SER A 152 -12.46 -11.77 21.04
C SER A 152 -11.24 -10.88 20.86
N ASN A 153 -10.28 -10.88 21.80
CA ASN A 153 -9.02 -10.14 21.59
C ASN A 153 -8.26 -10.68 20.37
N PHE A 154 -7.60 -9.78 19.65
CA PHE A 154 -6.87 -10.08 18.42
C PHE A 154 -5.96 -11.31 18.57
N ASP A 155 -5.09 -11.33 19.56
CA ASP A 155 -4.16 -12.45 19.80
C ASP A 155 -4.88 -13.75 20.16
N VAL A 156 -5.98 -13.68 20.90
CA VAL A 156 -6.81 -14.83 21.27
C VAL A 156 -7.46 -15.44 20.03
N VAL A 157 -8.02 -14.62 19.15
CA VAL A 157 -8.71 -15.07 17.92
C VAL A 157 -7.72 -15.72 16.97
N PHE A 158 -6.64 -15.02 16.61
CA PHE A 158 -5.63 -15.55 15.69
C PHE A 158 -4.86 -16.73 16.31
N GLY A 159 -4.56 -16.68 17.62
CA GLY A 159 -4.01 -17.81 18.35
C GLY A 159 -4.95 -19.02 18.38
N GLY A 160 -6.27 -18.78 18.40
CA GLY A 160 -7.30 -19.80 18.27
C GLY A 160 -7.26 -20.52 16.93
N VAL A 161 -7.08 -19.79 15.82
CA VAL A 161 -6.90 -20.37 14.48
C VAL A 161 -5.72 -21.33 14.46
N VAL A 162 -4.56 -20.90 14.98
CA VAL A 162 -3.35 -21.73 15.03
C VAL A 162 -3.55 -22.97 15.90
N LYS A 163 -4.20 -22.83 17.07
CA LYS A 163 -4.51 -23.97 17.96
C LYS A 163 -5.41 -25.02 17.30
N ARG A 164 -6.28 -24.60 16.37
CA ARG A 164 -7.13 -25.51 15.58
C ARG A 164 -6.42 -26.14 14.37
N GLY A 165 -5.13 -25.85 14.16
CA GLY A 165 -4.35 -26.38 13.04
C GLY A 165 -4.46 -25.57 11.75
N GLY A 166 -4.97 -24.33 11.81
CA GLY A 166 -4.92 -23.37 10.71
C GLY A 166 -3.56 -22.68 10.61
N ASP A 167 -3.23 -22.15 9.43
CA ASP A 167 -2.03 -21.35 9.19
C ASP A 167 -2.37 -19.86 9.11
N VAL A 168 -1.68 -19.04 9.91
CA VAL A 168 -1.88 -17.59 9.97
C VAL A 168 -0.63 -16.87 9.44
N LYS A 169 -0.80 -15.98 8.48
CA LYS A 169 0.24 -15.09 7.95
C LYS A 169 -0.22 -13.64 8.02
N ILE A 170 0.59 -12.79 8.67
CA ILE A 170 0.28 -11.37 8.83
C ILE A 170 1.40 -10.53 8.20
N LEU A 171 1.03 -9.68 7.24
CA LEU A 171 1.88 -8.67 6.62
C LEU A 171 1.47 -7.29 7.17
N GLY A 172 2.13 -6.87 8.24
CA GLY A 172 1.93 -5.56 8.85
C GLY A 172 2.92 -4.52 8.32
N TRP A 173 2.47 -3.28 8.13
CA TRP A 173 3.38 -2.16 7.86
C TRP A 173 4.23 -1.86 9.11
N ALA A 174 5.55 -1.77 8.94
CA ALA A 174 6.47 -1.38 10.00
C ALA A 174 6.46 0.13 10.25
N ASN A 175 5.49 0.62 11.02
CA ASN A 175 5.32 2.05 11.27
C ASN A 175 6.28 2.51 12.37
N LYS A 176 7.19 3.43 12.03
CA LYS A 176 8.16 4.00 12.98
C LYS A 176 7.55 5.02 13.95
N PHE A 177 6.33 5.49 13.70
CA PHE A 177 5.66 6.54 14.48
C PHE A 177 4.76 6.00 15.60
N LEU A 178 4.41 4.73 15.56
CA LEU A 178 3.68 4.08 16.65
C LEU A 178 4.74 3.56 17.61
N PHE A 179 4.85 4.20 18.78
CA PHE A 179 5.85 3.87 19.80
C PHE A 179 5.73 2.42 20.33
N PHE A 180 4.64 1.71 19.99
CA PHE A 180 4.39 0.31 20.30
C PHE A 180 3.74 -0.37 19.09
N GLN A 181 4.30 -1.50 18.65
CA GLN A 181 3.59 -2.52 17.87
C GLN A 181 3.36 -3.69 18.83
N ASP A 182 2.11 -3.94 19.19
CA ASP A 182 1.79 -4.90 20.26
C ASP A 182 1.91 -6.36 19.84
N ILE A 183 2.01 -6.62 18.53
CA ILE A 183 2.24 -7.96 18.00
C ILE A 183 3.73 -8.24 17.87
N ARG A 184 4.22 -9.21 18.65
CA ARG A 184 5.58 -9.76 18.47
C ARG A 184 5.63 -10.56 17.17
N CYS A 185 6.18 -9.98 16.11
CA CYS A 185 6.49 -10.69 14.87
C CYS A 185 7.57 -11.75 15.13
N GLY A 186 7.23 -13.03 15.01
CA GLY A 186 8.18 -14.14 15.08
C GLY A 186 9.18 -14.06 13.93
N THR A 187 10.47 -14.09 14.25
CA THR A 187 11.58 -13.81 13.34
C THR A 187 11.66 -14.80 12.16
N ARG A 188 11.12 -14.40 11.01
CA ARG A 188 11.81 -14.53 9.72
C ARG A 188 11.44 -13.36 8.81
N SER A 189 11.56 -12.15 9.35
CA SER A 189 11.43 -10.91 8.59
C SER A 189 12.76 -10.61 7.91
N THR A 190 12.85 -10.90 6.61
CA THR A 190 13.82 -10.20 5.76
C THR A 190 13.31 -8.78 5.59
N SER A 191 13.67 -7.89 6.51
CA SER A 191 13.36 -6.47 6.37
C SER A 191 14.20 -5.90 5.22
N PHE A 192 13.57 -5.59 4.10
CA PHE A 192 14.13 -4.63 3.16
C PHE A 192 13.87 -3.24 3.73
N GLN A 193 14.88 -2.69 4.43
CA GLN A 193 14.90 -1.26 4.68
C GLN A 193 15.27 -0.56 3.37
N SER A 194 14.28 0.07 2.74
CA SER A 194 14.55 1.12 1.76
C SER A 194 15.06 2.33 2.53
N GLN A 195 16.32 2.71 2.31
CA GLN A 195 16.83 4.01 2.71
C GLN A 195 16.28 5.04 1.74
N VAL A 196 15.43 5.93 2.24
CA VAL A 196 15.19 7.26 1.69
C VAL A 196 15.52 8.25 2.78
#